data_AF-A0A2E3XN91-F1
#
_entry.id   AF-A0A2E3XN91-F1
#
_cell.length_a   1.000
_cell.length_b   1.000
_cell.length_c   1.000
_cell.angle_alpha   90.00
_cell.angle_beta   90.00
_cell.angle_gamma   90.00
#
_symmetry.space_group_name_H-M   'P 1'
#
loop_
_entity.id
_entity.type
_entity.pdbx_description
1 polymer ?
#
loop_
_entity_poly.entity_id
_entity_poly.type
_entity_poly.pdbx_seq_one_letter_code
_entity_poly.pdbx_strand_id
1 'polypeptide(L)'
;MKKKTYENENGQSTIEFLITLTVALGLLFSFFKMAIIYTNGYFVHYVVYQASRAYMVGERHSNSPEGSDGEAQSIAQSVFDSYNLSGIISGFDGDLEVEDPISNGTPSTNLFVGVRTNFTQKLLIPGSGSTIDIDMQSESYLGLEPTRAECFFSTCDAIRDIGMGTRCNKNTTVADNGC
;
A
#
# COMPACT_ATOMS: atom_id res chain seq x y z
N MET A 1 35.64 -31.27 60.58
CA MET A 1 35.14 -31.77 59.27
C MET A 1 33.69 -31.29 59.12
N LYS A 2 33.45 -30.19 58.37
CA LYS A 2 32.10 -29.63 58.20
C LYS A 2 31.35 -30.46 57.16
N LYS A 3 30.23 -31.06 57.58
CA LYS A 3 29.34 -31.87 56.72
C LYS A 3 28.61 -30.92 55.77
N LYS A 4 28.88 -31.03 54.47
CA LYS A 4 28.16 -30.30 53.42
C LYS A 4 26.78 -30.93 53.29
N THR A 5 25.74 -30.23 53.73
CA THR A 5 24.35 -30.61 53.49
C THR A 5 24.05 -30.34 52.01
N TYR A 6 23.69 -31.37 51.24
CA TYR A 6 23.14 -31.18 49.91
C TYR A 6 21.76 -30.54 50.07
N GLU A 7 21.58 -29.36 49.47
CA GLU A 7 20.28 -28.70 49.38
C GLU A 7 19.35 -29.57 48.52
N ASN A 8 18.07 -29.65 48.90
CA ASN A 8 17.06 -30.44 48.22
C ASN A 8 16.80 -29.88 46.80
N GLU A 9 17.27 -30.57 45.76
CA GLU A 9 17.01 -30.25 44.33
C GLU A 9 15.59 -30.65 43.86
N ASN A 10 14.68 -30.96 44.79
CA ASN A 10 13.31 -31.36 44.47
C ASN A 10 12.54 -30.19 43.87
N GLY A 11 12.25 -30.27 42.57
CA GLY A 11 11.51 -29.25 41.82
C GLY A 11 12.33 -28.55 40.74
N GLN A 12 13.67 -28.69 40.72
CA GLN A 12 14.52 -28.13 39.66
C GLN A 12 14.12 -28.67 38.27
N SER A 13 13.87 -29.98 38.17
CA SER A 13 13.43 -30.61 36.93
C SER A 13 12.07 -30.07 36.45
N THR A 14 11.15 -29.75 37.37
CA THR A 14 9.85 -29.14 37.01
C THR A 14 10.04 -27.72 36.51
N ILE A 15 10.92 -26.93 37.14
CA ILE A 15 11.22 -25.56 36.72
C ILE A 15 11.90 -25.56 35.34
N GLU A 16 12.87 -26.44 35.12
CA GLU A 16 13.56 -26.59 33.84
C GLU A 16 12.59 -27.01 32.71
N PHE A 17 11.68 -27.93 33.02
CA PHE A 17 10.61 -28.31 32.09
C PHE A 17 9.68 -27.14 31.76
N LEU A 18 9.25 -26.36 32.76
CA LEU A 18 8.37 -25.21 32.53
C LEU A 18 9.05 -24.11 31.70
N ILE A 19 10.33 -23.84 31.95
CA ILE A 19 11.10 -22.85 31.18
C ILE A 19 11.25 -23.32 29.74
N THR A 20 11.68 -24.56 29.50
CA THR A 20 11.84 -25.10 28.15
C THR A 20 10.52 -25.14 27.38
N LEU A 21 9.42 -25.54 28.04
CA LEU A 21 8.08 -25.51 27.46
C LEU A 21 7.63 -24.09 27.11
N THR A 22 7.85 -23.12 28.00
CA THR A 22 7.47 -21.71 27.77
C THR A 22 8.26 -21.12 26.61
N VAL A 23 9.55 -21.41 26.51
CA VAL A 23 10.39 -20.95 25.39
C VAL A 23 9.92 -21.59 24.08
N ALA A 24 9.65 -22.89 24.06
CA ALA A 24 9.16 -23.58 22.88
C ALA A 24 7.81 -23.03 22.38
N LEU A 25 6.85 -22.86 23.29
CA LEU A 25 5.54 -22.28 22.96
C LEU A 25 5.67 -20.81 22.55
N GLY A 26 6.49 -20.02 23.24
CA GLY A 26 6.74 -18.62 22.91
C GLY A 26 7.29 -18.44 21.50
N LEU A 27 8.26 -19.27 21.12
CA LEU A 27 8.84 -19.28 19.77
C LEU A 27 7.79 -19.66 18.72
N LEU A 28 6.98 -20.69 18.99
CA LEU A 28 5.89 -21.11 18.11
C LEU A 28 4.84 -19.99 17.90
N PHE A 29 4.39 -19.34 18.98
CA PHE A 29 3.44 -18.22 18.87
C PHE A 29 4.04 -16.99 18.18
N SER A 30 5.36 -16.75 18.32
CA SER A 30 6.06 -15.71 17.58
C SER A 30 5.96 -15.93 16.07
N PHE A 31 6.21 -17.15 15.60
CA PHE A 31 6.06 -17.49 14.18
C PHE A 31 4.62 -17.33 13.69
N PHE A 32 3.63 -17.77 14.47
CA PHE A 32 2.22 -17.54 14.11
C PHE A 32 1.89 -16.05 14.02
N LYS A 33 2.40 -15.24 14.95
CA LYS A 33 2.16 -13.80 14.93
C LYS A 33 2.81 -13.14 13.71
N MET A 34 4.05 -13.51 13.38
CA MET A 34 4.72 -13.03 12.16
C MET A 34 3.95 -13.45 10.89
N ALA A 35 3.47 -14.69 10.82
CA ALA A 35 2.68 -15.17 9.67
C ALA A 35 1.39 -14.36 9.48
N ILE A 36 0.70 -14.01 10.57
CA ILE A 36 -0.48 -13.14 10.53
C ILE A 36 -0.10 -11.73 10.04
N ILE A 37 0.99 -11.15 10.56
CA ILE A 37 1.46 -9.81 10.15
C ILE A 37 1.75 -9.79 8.64
N TYR A 38 2.46 -10.79 8.11
CA TYR A 38 2.73 -10.89 6.67
C TYR A 38 1.45 -11.10 5.87
N THR A 39 0.52 -11.91 6.34
CA THR A 39 -0.77 -12.14 5.67
C THR A 39 -1.59 -10.84 5.61
N ASN A 40 -1.62 -10.08 6.70
CA ASN A 40 -2.22 -8.74 6.73
C ASN A 40 -1.51 -7.81 5.73
N GLY A 41 -0.18 -7.85 5.67
CA GLY A 41 0.62 -7.11 4.69
C GLY A 41 0.24 -7.40 3.24
N TYR A 42 0.17 -8.69 2.87
CA TYR A 42 -0.25 -9.10 1.53
C TYR A 42 -1.69 -8.71 1.22
N PHE A 43 -2.58 -8.78 2.21
CA PHE A 43 -3.96 -8.37 2.03
C PHE A 43 -4.08 -6.87 1.78
N VAL A 44 -3.40 -6.04 2.57
CA VAL A 44 -3.34 -4.59 2.34
C VAL A 44 -2.74 -4.31 0.96
N HIS A 45 -1.68 -5.01 0.57
CA HIS A 45 -1.08 -4.85 -0.75
C HIS A 45 -2.02 -5.18 -1.90
N TYR A 46 -2.83 -6.22 -1.76
CA TYR A 46 -3.88 -6.52 -2.71
C TYR A 46 -4.91 -5.39 -2.81
N VAL A 47 -5.34 -4.83 -1.68
CA VAL A 47 -6.29 -3.71 -1.65
C VAL A 47 -5.71 -2.46 -2.30
N VAL A 48 -4.47 -2.11 -1.98
CA VAL A 48 -3.71 -1.00 -2.59
C VAL A 48 -3.59 -1.19 -4.10
N TYR A 49 -3.27 -2.40 -4.56
CA TYR A 49 -3.22 -2.73 -5.98
C TYR A 49 -4.58 -2.52 -6.67
N GLN A 50 -5.68 -2.92 -6.03
CA GLN A 50 -7.02 -2.74 -6.59
C GLN A 50 -7.43 -1.25 -6.62
N ALA A 51 -7.07 -0.49 -5.59
CA ALA A 51 -7.24 0.96 -5.58
C ALA A 51 -6.42 1.62 -6.69
N SER A 52 -5.17 1.20 -6.90
CA SER A 52 -4.30 1.68 -8.00
C SER A 52 -4.90 1.42 -9.38
N ARG A 53 -5.49 0.24 -9.60
CA ARG A 53 -6.19 -0.06 -10.86
C ARG A 53 -7.43 0.79 -11.07
N ALA A 54 -8.14 1.12 -10.00
CA ALA A 54 -9.32 1.98 -10.06
C ALA A 54 -8.92 3.44 -10.31
N TYR A 55 -7.81 3.87 -9.71
CA TYR A 55 -7.16 5.15 -9.99
C TYR A 55 -6.81 5.27 -11.48
N MET A 56 -6.15 4.25 -12.04
CA MET A 56 -5.66 4.22 -13.42
C MET A 56 -6.72 4.52 -14.49
N VAL A 57 -7.98 4.14 -14.26
CA VAL A 57 -9.08 4.27 -15.23
C VAL A 57 -10.09 5.37 -14.89
N GLY A 58 -9.84 6.15 -13.83
CA GLY A 58 -10.73 7.20 -13.38
C GLY A 58 -10.77 8.38 -14.36
N GLU A 59 -11.85 8.51 -15.12
CA GLU A 59 -12.02 9.59 -16.11
C GLU A 59 -13.42 10.22 -15.99
N ARG A 60 -13.48 11.56 -16.03
CA ARG A 60 -14.71 12.35 -15.88
C ARG A 60 -15.15 13.10 -17.15
N HIS A 61 -14.61 12.72 -18.31
CA HIS A 61 -14.88 13.41 -19.57
C HIS A 61 -14.60 14.92 -19.48
N SER A 62 -13.57 15.29 -18.72
CA SER A 62 -13.18 16.69 -18.57
C SER A 62 -12.57 17.21 -19.87
N ASN A 63 -12.69 18.52 -20.10
CA ASN A 63 -11.98 19.22 -21.17
C ASN A 63 -10.58 19.70 -20.75
N SER A 64 -10.20 19.48 -19.49
CA SER A 64 -8.88 19.81 -18.93
C SER A 64 -8.10 18.55 -18.57
N PRO A 65 -6.79 18.49 -18.84
CA PRO A 65 -5.91 17.38 -18.47
C PRO A 65 -6.05 16.90 -17.03
N GLU A 66 -6.08 17.83 -16.07
CA GLU A 66 -6.10 17.56 -14.63
C GLU A 66 -7.53 17.41 -14.07
N GLY A 67 -8.55 17.51 -14.94
CA GLY A 67 -9.95 17.58 -14.50
C GLY A 67 -10.53 16.26 -14.01
N SER A 68 -9.79 15.16 -14.18
CA SER A 68 -10.21 13.80 -13.80
C SER A 68 -9.47 13.25 -12.58
N ASP A 69 -8.34 13.86 -12.19
CA ASP A 69 -7.47 13.37 -11.10
C ASP A 69 -8.21 13.25 -9.75
N GLY A 70 -8.99 14.28 -9.40
CA GLY A 70 -9.78 14.27 -8.16
C GLY A 70 -10.90 13.20 -8.15
N GLU A 71 -11.48 12.91 -9.32
CA GLU A 71 -12.47 11.83 -9.47
C GLU A 71 -11.79 10.46 -9.39
N ALA A 72 -10.65 10.29 -10.07
CA ALA A 72 -9.83 9.09 -10.01
C ALA A 72 -9.40 8.77 -8.57
N GLN A 73 -8.95 9.78 -7.83
CA GLN A 73 -8.64 9.65 -6.40
C GLN A 73 -9.86 9.22 -5.58
N SER A 74 -11.03 9.84 -5.81
CA SER A 74 -12.25 9.48 -5.10
C SER A 74 -12.70 8.05 -5.39
N ILE A 75 -12.55 7.57 -6.62
CA ILE A 75 -12.87 6.19 -7.01
C ILE A 75 -11.88 5.23 -6.34
N ALA A 76 -10.59 5.55 -6.35
CA ALA A 76 -9.55 4.75 -5.70
C ALA A 76 -9.79 4.63 -4.19
N GLN A 77 -10.14 5.75 -3.53
CA GLN A 77 -10.51 5.77 -2.12
C GLN A 77 -11.75 4.92 -1.85
N SER A 78 -12.79 5.05 -2.67
CA SER A 78 -14.00 4.23 -2.52
C SER A 78 -13.72 2.73 -2.65
N VAL A 79 -12.80 2.34 -3.54
CA VAL A 79 -12.38 0.93 -3.66
C VAL A 79 -11.60 0.50 -2.43
N PHE A 80 -10.67 1.31 -1.95
CA PHE A 80 -9.91 1.02 -0.73
C PHE A 80 -10.82 0.82 0.49
N ASP A 81 -11.74 1.75 0.72
CA ASP A 81 -12.68 1.73 1.85
C ASP A 81 -13.63 0.53 1.80
N SER A 82 -13.96 0.05 0.60
CA SER A 82 -14.89 -1.09 0.41
C SER A 82 -14.37 -2.40 1.02
N TYR A 83 -13.06 -2.54 1.23
CA TYR A 83 -12.46 -3.74 1.83
C TYR A 83 -12.49 -3.74 3.36
N ASN A 84 -12.89 -2.63 4.01
CA ASN A 84 -13.02 -2.51 5.47
C ASN A 84 -11.79 -3.05 6.24
N LEU A 85 -10.60 -2.52 5.91
CA LEU A 85 -9.34 -2.98 6.49
C LEU A 85 -9.32 -2.86 8.03
N SER A 86 -9.90 -1.81 8.60
CA SER A 86 -10.02 -1.63 10.06
C SER A 86 -10.89 -2.68 10.75
N GLY A 87 -11.84 -3.30 10.04
CA GLY A 87 -12.65 -4.40 10.57
C GLY A 87 -11.95 -5.76 10.54
N ILE A 88 -10.98 -5.95 9.64
CA ILE A 88 -10.26 -7.22 9.44
C ILE A 88 -8.94 -7.21 10.23
N ILE A 89 -8.23 -6.09 10.17
CA ILE A 89 -6.92 -5.89 10.78
C ILE A 89 -7.13 -5.00 12.01
N SER A 90 -7.03 -5.62 13.18
CA SER A 90 -7.15 -4.90 14.46
C SER A 90 -6.09 -3.81 14.57
N GLY A 91 -6.55 -2.56 14.74
CA GLY A 91 -5.67 -1.40 14.91
C GLY A 91 -5.03 -0.91 13.61
N PHE A 92 -5.61 -1.24 12.46
CA PHE A 92 -5.23 -0.64 11.18
C PHE A 92 -5.48 0.87 11.19
N ASP A 93 -4.43 1.63 10.91
CA ASP A 93 -4.34 3.09 10.95
C ASP A 93 -3.89 3.68 9.62
N GLY A 94 -3.90 2.88 8.55
CA GLY A 94 -3.46 3.32 7.23
C GLY A 94 -4.55 4.01 6.43
N ASP A 95 -4.18 5.11 5.79
CA ASP A 95 -4.99 5.81 4.80
C ASP A 95 -4.39 5.64 3.40
N LEU A 96 -5.21 5.80 2.37
CA LEU A 96 -4.74 5.77 0.99
C LEU A 96 -4.19 7.15 0.60
N GLU A 97 -2.95 7.19 0.17
CA GLU A 97 -2.29 8.36 -0.35
C GLU A 97 -2.06 8.19 -1.86
N VAL A 98 -2.38 9.22 -2.64
CA VAL A 98 -2.08 9.28 -4.07
C VAL A 98 -0.73 9.95 -4.26
N GLU A 99 0.14 9.31 -5.04
CA GLU A 99 1.40 9.88 -5.48
C GLU A 99 1.22 10.44 -6.88
N ASP A 100 0.96 11.75 -6.95
CA ASP A 100 0.80 12.48 -8.20
C ASP A 100 2.04 13.30 -8.56
N PRO A 101 2.37 13.37 -9.86
CA PRO A 101 3.60 14.00 -10.31
C PRO A 101 3.63 15.51 -10.04
N ILE A 102 2.47 16.14 -9.87
CA ILE A 102 2.29 17.59 -9.78
C ILE A 102 2.35 18.11 -8.34
N SER A 103 2.10 17.26 -7.34
CA SER A 103 1.81 17.76 -5.99
C SER A 103 3.01 18.40 -5.28
N ASN A 104 4.26 17.98 -5.55
CA ASN A 104 5.45 18.48 -4.81
C ASN A 104 6.83 18.42 -5.54
N GLY A 105 6.91 18.26 -6.86
CA GLY A 105 8.19 18.00 -7.55
C GLY A 105 8.45 18.83 -8.80
N THR A 106 9.72 19.16 -9.04
CA THR A 106 10.20 19.52 -10.39
C THR A 106 9.88 18.38 -11.38
N PRO A 107 9.60 18.66 -12.67
CA PRO A 107 9.23 17.66 -13.69
C PRO A 107 10.22 16.49 -13.86
N SER A 108 11.41 16.59 -13.28
CA SER A 108 12.50 15.62 -13.34
C SER A 108 12.51 14.56 -12.24
N THR A 109 11.60 14.59 -11.25
CA THR A 109 11.67 13.68 -10.08
C THR A 109 10.51 12.69 -9.93
N ASN A 110 9.37 12.89 -10.59
CA ASN A 110 8.21 12.01 -10.43
C ASN A 110 7.98 11.15 -11.68
N LEU A 111 8.68 10.02 -11.74
CA LEU A 111 8.50 8.99 -12.78
C LEU A 111 7.35 8.03 -12.47
N PHE A 112 6.83 8.04 -11.24
CA PHE A 112 5.85 7.08 -10.75
C PHE A 112 4.58 7.78 -10.32
N VAL A 113 3.45 7.26 -10.81
CA VAL A 113 2.11 7.70 -10.46
C VAL A 113 1.35 6.49 -9.93
N GLY A 114 0.64 6.64 -8.83
CA GLY A 114 -0.12 5.55 -8.24
C GLY A 114 -0.58 5.85 -6.82
N VAL A 115 -0.71 4.79 -6.03
CA VAL A 115 -1.22 4.91 -4.66
C VAL A 115 -0.35 4.15 -3.67
N ARG A 116 -0.31 4.64 -2.44
CA ARG A 116 0.38 3.99 -1.33
C ARG A 116 -0.44 4.07 -0.05
N THR A 117 -0.09 3.24 0.92
CA THR A 117 -0.60 3.33 2.29
C THR A 117 0.50 2.92 3.26
N ASN A 118 0.57 3.64 4.37
CA ASN A 118 1.47 3.35 5.48
C ASN A 118 0.62 2.94 6.68
N PHE A 119 0.98 1.86 7.35
CA PHE A 119 0.22 1.35 8.48
C PHE A 119 1.12 0.58 9.44
N THR A 120 0.72 0.51 10.70
CA THR A 120 1.52 -0.12 11.75
C THR A 120 0.92 -1.45 12.17
N GLN A 121 1.78 -2.44 12.45
CA GLN A 121 1.40 -3.73 13.03
C GLN A 121 2.18 -3.99 14.31
N LYS A 122 1.49 -4.55 15.32
CA LYS A 122 2.10 -4.83 16.63
C LYS A 122 2.58 -6.27 16.71
N LEU A 123 3.86 -6.46 17.03
CA LEU A 123 4.47 -7.74 17.36
C LEU A 123 4.68 -7.85 18.86
N LEU A 124 4.12 -8.88 19.49
CA LEU A 124 4.30 -9.13 20.92
C LEU A 124 5.55 -9.99 21.15
N ILE A 125 6.45 -9.55 22.02
CA ILE A 125 7.64 -10.31 22.39
C ILE A 125 7.25 -11.36 23.45
N PRO A 126 7.42 -12.67 23.18
CA PRO A 126 7.11 -13.71 24.14
C PRO A 126 7.93 -13.53 25.43
N GLY A 127 7.24 -13.51 26.58
CA GLY A 127 7.86 -13.48 27.90
C GLY A 127 8.20 -12.10 28.46
N SER A 128 8.21 -11.02 27.67
CA SER A 128 8.46 -9.66 28.19
C SER A 128 7.19 -8.83 28.41
N GLY A 129 6.07 -9.20 27.76
CA GLY A 129 4.83 -8.43 27.79
C GLY A 129 4.88 -7.13 26.97
N SER A 130 6.01 -6.82 26.36
CA SER A 130 6.19 -5.65 25.50
C SER A 130 5.72 -5.92 24.07
N THR A 131 5.20 -4.88 23.43
CA THR A 131 4.87 -4.88 21.99
C THR A 131 5.86 -3.99 21.24
N ILE A 132 6.29 -4.47 20.07
CA ILE A 132 7.06 -3.71 19.08
C ILE A 132 6.08 -3.28 17.99
N ASP A 133 6.11 -2.01 17.65
CA ASP A 133 5.39 -1.48 16.50
C ASP A 133 6.26 -1.66 15.24
N ILE A 134 5.68 -2.26 14.20
CA ILE A 134 6.31 -2.52 12.91
C ILE A 134 5.61 -1.63 11.89
N ASP A 135 6.34 -0.66 11.37
CA ASP A 135 5.85 0.20 10.30
C ASP A 135 5.93 -0.56 8.97
N MET A 136 4.80 -0.62 8.27
CA MET A 136 4.67 -1.31 7.00
C MET A 136 4.18 -0.33 5.95
N GLN A 137 4.76 -0.43 4.77
CA GLN A 137 4.39 0.35 3.60
C GLN A 137 3.93 -0.59 2.51
N SER A 138 2.83 -0.23 1.85
CA SER A 138 2.36 -0.88 0.65
C SER A 138 2.13 0.15 -0.44
N GLU A 139 2.66 -0.10 -1.63
CA GLU A 139 2.62 0.83 -2.76
C GLU A 139 2.30 0.10 -4.07
N SER A 140 1.62 0.78 -4.98
CA SER A 140 1.33 0.29 -6.32
C SER A 140 1.31 1.43 -7.33
N TYR A 141 2.35 1.44 -8.17
CA TYR A 141 2.57 2.45 -9.21
C TYR A 141 2.19 1.90 -10.60
N LEU A 142 0.89 1.77 -10.84
CA LEU A 142 0.38 1.34 -12.16
C LEU A 142 0.33 2.48 -13.19
N GLY A 143 0.52 3.73 -12.75
CA GLY A 143 0.31 4.89 -13.59
C GLY A 143 -1.16 5.31 -13.65
N LEU A 144 -1.40 6.50 -14.18
CA LEU A 144 -2.71 6.97 -14.60
C LEU A 144 -2.77 6.88 -16.13
N GLU A 145 -3.84 6.31 -16.70
CA GLU A 145 -4.04 6.40 -18.14
C GLU A 145 -4.27 7.87 -18.51
N PRO A 146 -3.71 8.36 -19.64
CA PRO A 146 -3.86 9.75 -20.01
C PRO A 146 -5.34 10.09 -20.17
N THR A 147 -5.73 11.23 -19.63
CA THR A 147 -7.13 11.66 -19.73
C THR A 147 -7.51 11.92 -21.18
N ARG A 148 -8.81 11.91 -21.48
CA ARG A 148 -9.28 12.24 -22.86
C ARG A 148 -8.81 13.61 -23.31
N ALA A 149 -8.73 14.57 -22.38
CA ALA A 149 -8.19 15.89 -22.64
C ALA A 149 -6.69 15.82 -22.96
N GLU A 150 -5.88 15.13 -22.16
CA GLU A 150 -4.44 14.93 -22.43
C GLU A 150 -4.19 14.28 -23.78
N CYS A 151 -4.97 13.25 -24.11
CA CYS A 151 -4.85 12.58 -25.40
C CYS A 151 -5.21 13.51 -26.56
N PHE A 152 -6.26 14.33 -26.40
CA PHE A 152 -6.62 15.34 -27.38
C PHE A 152 -5.49 16.36 -27.57
N PHE A 153 -4.94 16.92 -26.49
CA PHE A 153 -3.83 17.88 -26.57
C PHE A 153 -2.57 17.26 -27.18
N SER A 154 -2.17 16.07 -26.74
CA SER A 154 -0.99 15.36 -27.25
C SER A 154 -1.11 15.05 -28.74
N THR A 155 -2.28 14.57 -29.18
CA THR A 155 -2.51 14.30 -30.60
C THR A 155 -2.56 15.60 -31.42
N CYS A 156 -3.15 16.66 -30.87
CA CYS A 156 -3.17 17.97 -31.51
C CYS A 156 -1.79 18.59 -31.66
N ASP A 157 -0.91 18.42 -30.66
CA ASP A 157 0.47 18.85 -30.75
C ASP A 157 1.22 18.06 -31.83
N ALA A 158 1.05 16.72 -31.89
CA ALA A 158 1.65 15.90 -32.95
C ALA A 158 1.16 16.28 -34.36
N ILE A 159 -0.14 16.56 -34.54
CA ILE A 159 -0.69 17.03 -35.82
C ILE A 159 -0.12 18.41 -36.19
N ARG A 160 0.03 19.32 -35.21
CA ARG A 160 0.61 20.64 -35.45
C ARG A 160 2.05 20.54 -35.97
N ASP A 161 2.82 19.61 -35.41
CA ASP A 161 4.22 19.38 -35.76
C ASP A 161 4.39 18.77 -37.15
N ILE A 162 3.47 17.90 -37.58
CA ILE A 162 3.49 17.29 -38.92
C ILE A 162 2.86 18.22 -39.98
N GLY A 163 1.83 18.97 -39.62
CA GLY A 163 0.91 19.68 -40.53
C GLY A 163 1.20 21.14 -40.83
N MET A 164 2.39 21.66 -40.51
CA MET A 164 2.75 23.09 -40.73
C MET A 164 1.72 24.08 -40.14
N GLY A 165 1.25 23.85 -38.92
CA GLY A 165 0.35 24.79 -38.22
C GLY A 165 -1.14 24.62 -38.53
N THR A 166 -1.57 23.44 -38.98
CA THR A 166 -3.00 23.12 -39.07
C THR A 166 -3.62 23.13 -37.67
N ARG A 167 -4.79 23.77 -37.52
CA ARG A 167 -5.51 23.85 -36.24
C ARG A 167 -6.35 22.59 -36.05
N CYS A 168 -6.35 22.03 -34.84
CA CYS A 168 -7.19 20.90 -34.40
C CYS A 168 -8.72 21.17 -34.38
N ASN A 169 -9.16 22.21 -35.07
CA ASN A 169 -10.47 22.83 -34.93
C ASN A 169 -11.42 22.43 -36.07
N LYS A 170 -11.00 21.53 -36.97
CA LYS A 170 -11.79 21.10 -38.14
C LYS A 170 -11.69 19.59 -38.37
N ASN A 171 -12.84 18.91 -38.27
CA ASN A 171 -13.16 17.58 -38.81
C ASN A 171 -12.05 16.52 -38.75
N THR A 172 -11.32 16.44 -37.64
CA THR A 172 -10.40 15.35 -37.34
C THR A 172 -10.98 14.52 -36.20
N THR A 173 -11.27 13.25 -36.46
CA THR A 173 -11.63 12.30 -35.39
C THR A 173 -10.33 11.93 -34.67
N VAL A 174 -10.06 12.63 -33.57
CA VAL A 174 -8.86 12.39 -32.73
C VAL A 174 -9.06 11.15 -31.83
N ALA A 175 -10.30 10.72 -31.64
CA ALA A 175 -10.72 9.71 -30.67
C ALA A 175 -10.62 8.25 -31.17
N ASP A 176 -9.91 7.96 -32.26
CA ASP A 176 -9.84 6.60 -32.85
C ASP A 176 -8.50 5.88 -32.59
N ASN A 177 -7.63 6.46 -31.76
CA ASN A 177 -6.25 5.98 -31.60
C ASN A 177 -6.01 5.14 -30.32
N GLY A 178 -7.07 4.80 -29.57
CA GLY A 178 -6.89 4.01 -28.34
C GLY A 178 -6.25 4.80 -27.20
N CYS A 179 -6.56 6.10 -27.11
CA CYS A 179 -6.98 6.65 -25.83
C CYS A 179 -8.51 6.45 -25.73
#